data_AF-A0A9D7ZQW5-F1
#
_entry.id   AF-A0A9D7ZQW5-F1
#
_cell.length_a   1.000
_cell.length_b   1.000
_cell.length_c   1.000
_cell.angle_alpha   90.00
_cell.angle_beta   90.00
_cell.angle_gamma   90.00
#
_symmetry.space_group_name_H-M   'P 1'
#
loop_
_entity.id
_entity.type
_entity.pdbx_description
1 polymer ?
#
loop_
_entity_poly.entity_id
_entity_poly.type
_entity_poly.pdbx_seq_one_letter_code
_entity_poly.pdbx_strand_id
1 'polypeptide(L)'
;MYYPNKLKSNNKFHPIIPALMMVTLFAFAAIFIDISAGLFVMFICFALFAVFSFTLFLRTHNSSFLVGGLMQLLFAFYFATLPEGFIPFPEKKMAWFLYFCGIVIGIWMIILVVVRRKNKFKGRELFELVANATELASDGFTDRPRPAGKTTYTKDELLGFAEYIRRNLIALPYMEEDRVVLVPIRMGDEYHFNFSPESFRHGRTWIAFDFQGNITVSMSKRDYLAYKEELSFDQLCSNLGKLFIDFFELFKQGDGIRIIDRLNSLKQNPITE
;
A
#
# COMPACT_ATOMS: atom_id res chain seq x y z
N MET A 1 6.91 -23.10 -14.38
CA MET A 1 5.49 -22.85 -14.03
C MET A 1 5.12 -21.49 -14.59
N TYR A 2 4.26 -21.45 -15.60
CA TYR A 2 3.81 -20.23 -16.29
C TYR A 2 2.53 -19.77 -15.58
N TYR A 3 2.57 -18.65 -14.86
CA TYR A 3 1.37 -18.08 -14.24
C TYR A 3 0.69 -17.18 -15.30
N PRO A 4 -0.56 -17.44 -15.69
CA PRO A 4 -1.27 -16.51 -16.55
C PRO A 4 -1.45 -15.21 -15.77
N ASN A 5 -0.90 -14.10 -16.26
CA ASN A 5 -1.23 -12.76 -15.75
C ASN A 5 -2.64 -12.41 -16.22
N LYS A 6 -3.65 -12.67 -15.39
CA LYS A 6 -5.07 -12.58 -15.78
C LYS A 6 -5.69 -11.20 -15.60
N LEU A 7 -5.02 -10.33 -14.85
CA LEU A 7 -5.49 -8.96 -14.69
C LEU A 7 -4.96 -8.09 -15.82
N LYS A 8 -5.88 -7.41 -16.53
CA LYS A 8 -5.52 -6.26 -17.35
C LYS A 8 -4.70 -5.30 -16.49
N SER A 9 -3.50 -4.96 -16.96
CA SER A 9 -2.67 -3.95 -16.34
C SER A 9 -3.46 -2.65 -16.24
N ASN A 10 -3.95 -2.32 -15.04
CA ASN A 10 -4.63 -1.06 -14.80
C ASN A 10 -3.55 -0.02 -14.50
N ASN A 11 -2.69 0.25 -15.48
CA ASN A 11 -1.69 1.31 -15.43
C ASN A 11 -2.40 2.66 -15.48
N LYS A 12 -2.74 3.18 -14.30
CA LYS A 12 -3.28 4.54 -14.17
C LYS A 12 -2.43 5.44 -13.29
N PHE A 13 -1.43 4.92 -12.60
CA PHE A 13 -0.55 5.74 -11.78
C PHE A 13 0.78 5.97 -12.50
N HIS A 14 0.90 7.10 -13.21
CA HIS A 14 2.18 7.54 -13.74
C HIS A 14 2.91 8.36 -12.67
N PRO A 15 3.94 7.81 -11.99
CA PRO A 15 4.70 8.53 -10.95
C PRO A 15 5.41 9.78 -11.47
N ILE A 16 5.47 9.95 -12.80
CA ILE A 16 6.07 11.10 -13.48
C ILE A 16 5.16 12.34 -13.43
N ILE A 17 3.83 12.18 -13.34
CA ILE A 17 2.89 13.31 -13.39
C ILE A 17 3.11 14.31 -12.24
N PRO A 18 3.22 13.89 -10.96
CA PRO A 18 3.47 14.83 -9.86
C PRO A 18 4.81 15.55 -10.01
N ALA A 19 5.84 14.88 -10.52
CA ALA A 19 7.16 15.48 -10.75
C ALA A 19 7.12 16.56 -11.83
N LEU A 20 6.47 16.27 -12.98
CA LEU A 20 6.28 17.25 -14.04
C LEU A 20 5.48 18.47 -13.55
N MET A 21 4.40 18.23 -12.80
CA MET A 21 3.59 19.30 -12.23
C MET A 21 4.40 20.22 -11.30
N MET A 22 5.24 19.65 -10.42
CA MET A 22 6.13 20.44 -9.55
C MET A 22 7.11 21.31 -10.36
N VAL A 23 7.73 20.74 -11.40
CA VAL A 23 8.67 21.49 -12.27
C VAL A 23 7.94 22.60 -13.03
N THR A 24 6.74 22.35 -13.55
CA THR A 24 5.93 23.37 -14.22
C THR A 24 5.54 24.49 -13.27
N LEU A 25 5.10 24.17 -12.04
CA LEU A 25 4.74 25.17 -11.03
C LEU A 25 5.95 26.01 -10.61
N PHE A 26 7.12 25.38 -10.44
CA PHE A 26 8.38 26.08 -10.17
C PHE A 26 8.72 27.05 -11.30
N ALA A 27 8.73 26.57 -12.55
CA ALA A 27 9.07 27.39 -13.72
C ALA A 27 8.11 28.58 -13.87
N PHE A 28 6.81 28.35 -13.65
CA PHE A 28 5.81 29.41 -13.68
C PHE A 28 6.09 30.48 -12.61
N ALA A 29 6.28 30.09 -11.35
CA ALA A 29 6.58 31.03 -10.28
C ALA A 29 7.92 31.77 -10.52
N ALA A 30 8.94 31.08 -11.01
CA ALA A 30 10.25 31.65 -11.29
C ALA A 30 10.25 32.68 -12.44
N ILE A 31 9.45 32.45 -13.49
CA ILE A 31 9.36 33.34 -14.65
C ILE A 31 8.51 34.58 -14.37
N PHE A 32 7.39 34.41 -13.68
CA PHE A 32 6.41 35.49 -13.50
C PHE A 32 6.61 36.30 -12.21
N ILE A 33 7.32 35.77 -11.21
CA ILE A 33 7.57 36.45 -9.93
C ILE A 33 9.08 36.61 -9.75
N ASP A 34 9.77 35.56 -9.31
CA ASP A 34 11.23 35.49 -9.17
C ASP A 34 11.65 34.06 -8.74
N ILE A 35 12.97 33.83 -8.72
CA ILE A 35 13.52 32.54 -8.30
C ILE A 35 13.13 32.16 -6.86
N SER A 36 13.03 33.14 -5.97
CA SER A 36 12.68 32.93 -4.56
C SER A 36 11.26 32.38 -4.40
N ALA A 37 10.30 32.88 -5.19
CA ALA A 37 8.94 32.37 -5.26
C ALA A 37 8.91 30.94 -5.81
N GLY A 38 9.72 30.63 -6.84
CA GLY A 38 9.90 29.26 -7.34
C GLY A 38 10.37 28.31 -6.22
N LEU A 39 11.42 28.69 -5.49
CA LEU A 39 11.94 27.89 -4.37
C LEU A 39 10.91 27.73 -3.24
N PHE A 40 10.10 28.75 -2.96
CA PHE A 40 8.98 28.66 -2.02
C PHE A 40 7.94 27.62 -2.46
N VAL A 41 7.57 27.60 -3.74
CA VAL A 41 6.65 26.58 -4.28
C VAL A 41 7.21 25.18 -4.10
N MET A 42 8.51 24.97 -4.35
CA MET A 42 9.15 23.67 -4.15
C MET A 42 9.15 23.26 -2.68
N PHE A 43 9.45 24.20 -1.77
CA PHE A 43 9.36 23.97 -0.32
C PHE A 43 7.97 23.48 0.08
N ILE A 44 6.91 24.18 -0.35
CA ILE A 44 5.53 23.81 -0.02
C ILE A 44 5.16 22.45 -0.59
N CYS A 45 5.49 22.18 -1.86
CA CYS A 45 5.22 20.89 -2.49
C CYS A 45 5.89 19.74 -1.72
N PHE A 46 7.19 19.85 -1.42
CA PHE A 46 7.92 18.83 -0.67
C PHE A 46 7.42 18.67 0.77
N ALA A 47 7.04 19.77 1.44
CA ALA A 47 6.46 19.72 2.77
C ALA A 47 5.10 19.00 2.78
N LEU A 48 4.22 19.29 1.81
CA LEU A 48 2.94 18.61 1.66
C LEU A 48 3.11 17.11 1.36
N PHE A 49 4.05 16.76 0.47
CA PHE A 49 4.38 15.36 0.21
C PHE A 49 4.95 14.65 1.45
N ALA A 50 5.77 15.33 2.25
CA ALA A 50 6.28 14.78 3.51
C ALA A 50 5.13 14.47 4.48
N VAL A 51 4.21 15.41 4.69
CA VAL A 51 3.01 15.20 5.53
C VAL A 51 2.18 14.02 5.02
N PHE A 52 1.98 13.94 3.71
CA PHE A 52 1.28 12.82 3.09
C PHE A 52 1.99 11.48 3.38
N SER A 53 3.30 11.39 3.17
CA SER A 53 4.08 10.17 3.45
C SER A 53 4.09 9.79 4.93
N PHE A 54 4.19 10.76 5.85
CA PHE A 54 4.09 10.48 7.28
C PHE A 54 2.69 9.99 7.67
N THR A 55 1.63 10.54 7.06
CA THR A 55 0.26 10.06 7.26
C THR A 55 0.11 8.60 6.81
N LEU A 56 0.67 8.26 5.65
CA LEU A 56 0.72 6.88 5.17
C LEU A 56 1.53 5.97 6.09
N PHE A 57 2.66 6.45 6.62
CA PHE A 57 3.45 5.71 7.59
C PHE A 57 2.66 5.42 8.87
N LEU A 58 2.00 6.42 9.46
CA LEU A 58 1.20 6.23 10.67
C LEU A 58 0.08 5.20 10.43
N ARG A 59 -0.53 5.24 9.24
CA ARG A 59 -1.62 4.31 8.88
C ARG A 59 -1.15 2.90 8.57
N THR A 60 -0.01 2.73 7.90
CA THR A 60 0.46 1.41 7.42
C THR A 60 1.59 0.80 8.25
N HIS A 61 2.26 1.58 9.10
CA HIS A 61 3.52 1.25 9.78
C HIS A 61 4.63 0.73 8.83
N ASN A 62 4.50 1.00 7.53
CA ASN A 62 5.50 0.58 6.56
C ASN A 62 6.65 1.59 6.51
N SER A 63 7.86 1.10 6.80
CA SER A 63 9.07 1.93 6.88
C SER A 63 9.42 2.66 5.58
N SER A 64 8.98 2.17 4.41
CA SER A 64 9.26 2.85 3.14
C SER A 64 8.61 4.23 3.07
N PHE A 65 7.41 4.39 3.61
CA PHE A 65 6.75 5.70 3.69
C PHE A 65 7.46 6.64 4.67
N LEU A 66 7.98 6.10 5.79
CA LEU A 66 8.76 6.89 6.73
C LEU A 66 10.02 7.45 6.07
N VAL A 67 10.78 6.59 5.38
CA VAL A 67 12.00 6.99 4.66
C VAL A 67 11.67 7.99 3.55
N GLY A 68 10.57 7.78 2.81
CA GLY A 68 10.08 8.74 1.80
C GLY A 68 9.73 10.10 2.40
N GLY A 69 9.02 10.12 3.54
CA GLY A 69 8.66 11.34 4.26
C GLY A 69 9.88 12.10 4.79
N LEU A 70 10.87 11.40 5.34
CA LEU A 70 12.13 12.00 5.78
C LEU A 70 12.91 12.61 4.61
N MET A 71 13.00 11.89 3.48
CA MET A 71 13.63 12.41 2.27
C MET A 71 12.94 13.70 1.80
N GLN A 72 11.61 13.69 1.72
CA GLN A 72 10.83 14.86 1.27
C GLN A 72 10.98 16.04 2.23
N LEU A 73 11.02 15.78 3.54
CA LEU A 73 11.23 16.81 4.55
C LEU A 73 12.63 17.44 4.44
N LEU A 74 13.66 16.63 4.19
CA LEU A 74 15.02 17.15 3.95
C LEU A 74 15.09 18.03 2.70
N PHE A 75 14.42 17.62 1.61
CA PHE A 75 14.32 18.46 0.41
C PHE A 75 13.52 19.74 0.64
N ALA A 76 12.46 19.69 1.44
CA ALA A 76 11.74 20.91 1.85
C ALA A 76 12.70 21.87 2.56
N PHE A 77 13.41 21.42 3.59
CA PHE A 77 14.37 22.26 4.31
C PHE A 77 15.54 22.72 3.42
N TYR A 78 15.98 21.91 2.46
CA TYR A 78 16.95 22.33 1.45
C TYR A 78 16.44 23.55 0.68
N PHE A 79 15.23 23.49 0.11
CA PHE A 79 14.67 24.63 -0.64
C PHE A 79 14.42 25.87 0.21
N ALA A 80 14.12 25.68 1.51
CA ALA A 80 13.96 26.79 2.45
C ALA A 80 15.28 27.46 2.87
N THR A 81 16.41 26.75 2.79
CA THR A 81 17.74 27.24 3.26
C THR A 81 18.65 27.70 2.13
N LEU A 82 18.18 27.69 0.88
CA LEU A 82 18.93 28.23 -0.24
C LEU A 82 19.10 29.76 -0.09
N PRO A 83 20.29 30.32 -0.40
CA PRO A 83 20.56 31.76 -0.31
C PRO A 83 19.66 32.62 -1.18
N GLU A 84 19.28 32.08 -2.35
CA GLU A 84 18.34 32.70 -3.28
C GLU A 84 16.86 32.47 -2.88
N GLY A 85 16.64 31.81 -1.74
CA GLY A 85 15.34 31.43 -1.22
C GLY A 85 14.58 32.58 -0.56
N PHE A 86 13.36 32.26 -0.13
CA PHE A 86 12.43 33.17 0.54
C PHE A 86 12.77 33.40 2.02
N ILE A 87 13.69 32.61 2.59
CA ILE A 87 14.25 32.82 3.93
C ILE A 87 15.73 33.20 3.73
N PRO A 88 16.19 34.36 4.23
CA PRO A 88 17.58 34.77 4.10
C PRO A 88 18.45 33.92 5.03
N PHE A 89 18.88 32.76 4.54
CA PHE A 89 19.78 31.85 5.27
C PHE A 89 21.23 32.12 4.84
N PRO A 90 22.12 32.58 5.75
CA PRO A 90 23.46 33.05 5.37
C PRO A 90 24.43 31.92 4.99
N GLU A 91 24.19 30.69 5.48
CA GLU A 91 25.14 29.58 5.35
C GLU A 91 24.79 28.59 4.24
N LYS A 92 25.45 28.75 3.08
CA LYS A 92 25.37 27.79 1.94
C LYS A 92 25.68 26.34 2.33
N LYS A 93 26.54 26.14 3.34
CA LYS A 93 26.96 24.80 3.79
C LYS A 93 25.79 23.98 4.34
N MET A 94 24.85 24.61 5.04
CA MET A 94 23.68 23.94 5.61
C MET A 94 22.78 23.38 4.50
N ALA A 95 22.49 24.18 3.46
CA ALA A 95 21.69 23.72 2.32
C ALA A 95 22.35 22.50 1.64
N TRP A 96 23.65 22.56 1.35
CA TRP A 96 24.37 21.43 0.76
C TRP A 96 24.39 20.18 1.65
N PHE A 97 24.49 20.36 2.96
CA PHE A 97 24.40 19.26 3.93
C PHE A 97 23.01 18.59 3.88
N LEU A 98 21.93 19.37 3.90
CA LEU A 98 20.56 18.87 3.80
C LEU A 98 20.31 18.14 2.47
N TYR A 99 20.81 18.70 1.36
CA TYR A 99 20.77 18.06 0.05
C TYR A 99 21.49 16.71 0.06
N PHE A 100 22.71 16.66 0.59
CA PHE A 100 23.47 15.40 0.69
C PHE A 100 22.74 14.35 1.52
N CYS A 101 22.23 14.72 2.71
CA CYS A 101 21.41 13.83 3.53
C CYS A 101 20.16 13.35 2.77
N GLY A 102 19.49 14.25 2.05
CA GLY A 102 18.32 13.93 1.22
C GLY A 102 18.65 12.90 0.15
N ILE A 103 19.79 13.02 -0.53
CA ILE A 103 20.26 12.06 -1.53
C ILE A 103 20.58 10.70 -0.91
N VAL A 104 21.29 10.65 0.22
CA VAL A 104 21.61 9.40 0.92
C VAL A 104 20.33 8.65 1.33
N ILE A 105 19.36 9.36 1.92
CA ILE A 105 18.05 8.79 2.26
C ILE A 105 17.28 8.41 1.00
N GLY A 106 17.40 9.18 -0.08
CA GLY A 106 16.79 8.87 -1.38
C GLY A 106 17.30 7.57 -1.98
N ILE A 107 18.62 7.31 -1.93
CA ILE A 107 19.19 6.03 -2.35
C ILE A 107 18.62 4.88 -1.52
N TRP A 108 18.53 5.06 -0.20
CA TRP A 108 17.93 4.06 0.68
C TRP A 108 16.45 3.81 0.35
N MET A 109 15.68 4.86 0.08
CA MET A 109 14.30 4.78 -0.37
C MET A 109 14.18 3.95 -1.66
N ILE A 110 15.02 4.23 -2.66
CA ILE A 110 15.06 3.48 -3.92
C ILE A 110 15.33 1.99 -3.67
N ILE A 111 16.28 1.66 -2.78
CA ILE A 111 16.55 0.26 -2.41
C ILE A 111 15.30 -0.40 -1.80
N LEU A 112 14.61 0.28 -0.89
CA LEU A 112 13.41 -0.25 -0.25
C LEU A 112 12.24 -0.43 -1.23
N VAL A 113 12.07 0.49 -2.17
CA VAL A 113 10.96 0.49 -3.13
C VAL A 113 11.23 -0.45 -4.30
N VAL A 114 12.38 -0.32 -4.96
CA VAL A 114 12.69 -1.02 -6.21
C VAL A 114 13.19 -2.43 -5.94
N VAL A 115 14.20 -2.57 -5.06
CA VAL A 115 14.85 -3.87 -4.81
C VAL A 115 14.01 -4.72 -3.86
N ARG A 116 13.56 -4.13 -2.75
CA ARG A 116 12.82 -4.86 -1.70
C ARG A 116 11.30 -4.86 -1.89
N ARG A 117 10.76 -4.08 -2.85
CA ARG A 117 9.31 -3.98 -3.14
C ARG A 117 8.45 -3.75 -1.90
N LYS A 118 9.00 -3.05 -0.89
CA LYS A 118 8.32 -2.84 0.39
C LYS A 118 7.15 -1.87 0.30
N ASN A 119 7.09 -1.05 -0.76
CA ASN A 119 6.05 -0.05 -0.95
C ASN A 119 4.90 -0.51 -1.88
N LYS A 120 4.84 -1.80 -2.21
CA LYS A 120 3.79 -2.35 -3.08
C LYS A 120 2.67 -2.96 -2.25
N PHE A 121 1.45 -2.46 -2.46
CA PHE A 121 0.22 -3.09 -1.96
C PHE A 121 -0.04 -4.41 -2.69
N LYS A 122 -0.27 -5.49 -1.93
CA LYS A 122 -0.30 -6.87 -2.44
C LYS A 122 -1.70 -7.44 -2.63
N GLY A 123 -2.73 -6.60 -2.59
CA GLY A 123 -4.11 -7.07 -2.77
C GLY A 123 -4.34 -7.72 -4.12
N ARG A 124 -3.60 -7.31 -5.17
CA ARG A 124 -3.69 -7.91 -6.49
C ARG A 124 -3.21 -9.36 -6.49
N GLU A 125 -1.99 -9.56 -6.02
CA GLU A 125 -1.31 -10.84 -5.89
C GLU A 125 -2.11 -11.77 -4.96
N LEU A 126 -2.71 -11.23 -3.90
CA LEU A 126 -3.61 -11.97 -3.01
C LEU A 126 -4.77 -12.58 -3.79
N PHE A 127 -5.50 -11.80 -4.58
CA PHE A 127 -6.64 -12.31 -5.34
C PHE A 127 -6.21 -13.28 -6.46
N GLU A 128 -5.07 -13.06 -7.09
CA GLU A 128 -4.51 -14.00 -8.07
C GLU A 128 -4.14 -15.35 -7.42
N LEU A 129 -3.59 -15.35 -6.20
CA LEU A 129 -3.33 -16.60 -5.46
C LEU A 129 -4.63 -17.35 -5.16
N VAL A 130 -5.70 -16.63 -4.84
CA VAL A 130 -7.03 -17.22 -4.57
C VAL A 130 -7.66 -17.77 -5.85
N ALA A 131 -7.51 -17.08 -6.98
CA ALA A 131 -8.05 -17.50 -8.27
C ALA A 131 -7.35 -18.75 -8.83
N ASN A 132 -6.02 -18.85 -8.65
CA ASN A 132 -5.23 -19.99 -9.15
C ASN A 132 -5.49 -21.32 -8.44
N ALA A 133 -6.30 -21.34 -7.37
CA ALA A 133 -6.46 -22.51 -6.51
C ALA A 133 -7.46 -23.57 -7.02
N THR A 134 -8.23 -23.35 -8.10
CA THR A 134 -9.40 -24.23 -8.40
C THR A 134 -9.95 -24.16 -9.84
N GLU A 135 -10.82 -25.12 -10.20
CA GLU A 135 -11.53 -25.30 -11.48
C GLU A 135 -12.88 -24.56 -11.56
N LEU A 136 -13.36 -24.36 -12.79
CA LEU A 136 -14.59 -23.65 -13.19
C LEU A 136 -15.86 -24.13 -12.46
N ALA A 137 -16.69 -23.20 -11.98
CA ALA A 137 -17.97 -23.50 -11.35
C ALA A 137 -19.06 -22.45 -11.68
N SER A 138 -20.33 -22.80 -11.44
CA SER A 138 -21.51 -22.03 -11.83
C SER A 138 -21.77 -20.78 -10.95
N ASP A 139 -22.56 -19.86 -11.53
CA ASP A 139 -22.84 -18.49 -11.08
C ASP A 139 -23.69 -18.42 -9.80
N GLY A 140 -23.38 -17.49 -8.87
CA GLY A 140 -24.06 -17.43 -7.56
C GLY A 140 -23.68 -16.27 -6.63
N PHE A 141 -23.39 -15.07 -7.17
CA PHE A 141 -22.99 -13.91 -6.37
C PHE A 141 -24.03 -13.50 -5.31
N THR A 142 -23.56 -13.16 -4.10
CA THR A 142 -24.38 -12.51 -3.07
C THR A 142 -23.54 -11.46 -2.33
N ASP A 143 -24.12 -10.32 -1.94
CA ASP A 143 -23.42 -9.33 -1.10
C ASP A 143 -23.32 -9.75 0.39
N ARG A 144 -23.81 -10.93 0.76
CA ARG A 144 -23.80 -11.40 2.16
C ARG A 144 -22.43 -12.00 2.51
N PRO A 145 -21.86 -11.65 3.68
CA PRO A 145 -20.66 -12.30 4.18
C PRO A 145 -20.87 -13.81 4.37
N ARG A 146 -19.82 -14.60 4.11
CA ARG A 146 -19.83 -16.06 4.20
C ARG A 146 -18.85 -16.56 5.27
N PRO A 147 -19.20 -17.60 6.04
CA PRO A 147 -18.23 -18.28 6.88
C PRO A 147 -17.16 -18.93 5.99
N ALA A 148 -15.89 -18.74 6.33
CA ALA A 148 -14.75 -19.18 5.51
C ALA A 148 -13.74 -20.03 6.29
N GLY A 149 -14.11 -20.49 7.49
CA GLY A 149 -13.32 -21.40 8.31
C GLY A 149 -13.33 -21.04 9.80
N LYS A 150 -12.59 -21.84 10.57
CA LYS A 150 -12.37 -21.63 12.00
C LYS A 150 -10.93 -22.00 12.34
N THR A 151 -10.28 -21.21 13.18
CA THR A 151 -8.96 -21.51 13.73
C THR A 151 -8.86 -21.00 15.16
N THR A 152 -7.91 -21.53 15.93
CA THR A 152 -7.74 -21.22 17.36
C THR A 152 -6.54 -20.31 17.57
N TYR A 153 -6.78 -19.17 18.20
CA TYR A 153 -5.76 -18.17 18.50
C TYR A 153 -6.10 -17.35 19.73
N THR A 154 -5.06 -16.74 20.30
CA THR A 154 -5.26 -15.69 21.30
C THR A 154 -5.49 -14.34 20.63
N LYS A 155 -6.07 -13.39 21.38
CA LYS A 155 -6.24 -12.01 20.94
C LYS A 155 -4.90 -11.38 20.54
N ASP A 156 -3.84 -11.62 21.31
CA ASP A 156 -2.52 -11.05 21.07
C ASP A 156 -1.86 -11.62 19.81
N GLU A 157 -2.02 -12.92 19.54
CA GLU A 157 -1.57 -13.53 18.28
C GLU A 157 -2.26 -12.89 17.06
N LEU A 158 -3.58 -12.67 17.15
CA LEU A 158 -4.34 -12.05 16.08
C LEU A 158 -3.92 -10.58 15.85
N LEU A 159 -3.71 -9.81 16.93
CA LEU A 159 -3.24 -8.43 16.83
C LEU A 159 -1.82 -8.36 16.25
N GLY A 160 -0.94 -9.27 16.65
CA GLY A 160 0.40 -9.40 16.08
C GLY A 160 0.37 -9.73 14.58
N PHE A 161 -0.52 -10.64 14.18
CA PHE A 161 -0.73 -10.96 12.77
C PHE A 161 -1.27 -9.77 11.98
N ALA A 162 -2.27 -9.06 12.53
CA ALA A 162 -2.84 -7.87 11.90
C ALA A 162 -1.76 -6.80 11.66
N GLU A 163 -0.87 -6.58 12.63
CA GLU A 163 0.25 -5.65 12.49
C GLU A 163 1.25 -6.10 11.42
N TYR A 164 1.56 -7.40 11.37
CA TYR A 164 2.40 -7.98 10.33
C TYR A 164 1.81 -7.76 8.93
N ILE A 165 0.53 -8.06 8.75
CA ILE A 165 -0.21 -7.91 7.49
C ILE A 165 -0.23 -6.43 7.05
N ARG A 166 -0.45 -5.52 8.01
CA ARG A 166 -0.47 -4.06 7.79
C ARG A 166 0.87 -3.54 7.32
N ARG A 167 1.94 -3.84 8.05
CA ARG A 167 3.30 -3.38 7.75
C ARG A 167 3.81 -3.87 6.41
N ASN A 168 3.37 -5.05 5.97
CA ASN A 168 3.75 -5.62 4.68
C ASN A 168 2.82 -5.24 3.51
N LEU A 169 1.84 -4.35 3.75
CA LEU A 169 0.87 -3.85 2.76
C LEU A 169 0.07 -4.98 2.09
N ILE A 170 -0.26 -6.03 2.84
CA ILE A 170 -1.09 -7.15 2.36
C ILE A 170 -2.57 -6.77 2.48
N ALA A 171 -2.97 -6.29 3.66
CA ALA A 171 -4.30 -5.76 3.93
C ALA A 171 -4.21 -4.69 5.03
N LEU A 172 -5.20 -3.78 5.10
CA LEU A 172 -5.34 -2.87 6.23
C LEU A 172 -6.25 -3.48 7.28
N PRO A 173 -5.80 -3.60 8.54
CA PRO A 173 -6.64 -4.03 9.64
C PRO A 173 -7.48 -2.87 10.17
N TYR A 174 -8.73 -3.18 10.51
CA TYR A 174 -9.65 -2.36 11.27
C TYR A 174 -10.03 -3.14 12.51
N MET A 175 -9.77 -2.57 13.68
CA MET A 175 -10.07 -3.20 14.96
C MET A 175 -11.50 -2.88 15.34
N GLU A 176 -12.32 -3.91 15.54
CA GLU A 176 -13.67 -3.80 16.09
C GLU A 176 -13.68 -4.41 17.51
N GLU A 177 -14.80 -4.27 18.23
CA GLU A 177 -14.90 -4.70 19.63
C GLU A 177 -14.76 -6.21 19.81
N ASP A 178 -15.21 -6.99 18.82
CA ASP A 178 -15.32 -8.45 18.86
C ASP A 178 -14.46 -9.16 17.81
N ARG A 179 -13.85 -8.42 16.88
CA ARG A 179 -13.13 -8.98 15.73
C ARG A 179 -12.11 -8.02 15.11
N VAL A 180 -11.23 -8.57 14.29
CA VAL A 180 -10.30 -7.81 13.45
C VAL A 180 -10.70 -7.99 11.98
N VAL A 181 -10.94 -6.88 11.27
CA VAL A 181 -11.31 -6.89 9.86
C VAL A 181 -10.13 -6.48 8.99
N LEU A 182 -9.69 -7.37 8.11
CA LEU A 182 -8.60 -7.20 7.17
C LEU A 182 -9.16 -6.85 5.79
N VAL A 183 -8.80 -5.68 5.27
CA VAL A 183 -9.25 -5.18 3.96
C VAL A 183 -8.08 -5.20 2.98
N PRO A 184 -8.04 -6.13 2.02
CA PRO A 184 -7.02 -6.13 0.96
C PRO A 184 -7.11 -4.87 0.11
N ILE A 185 -5.97 -4.26 -0.19
CA ILE A 185 -5.88 -3.06 -1.03
C ILE A 185 -5.06 -3.36 -2.28
N ARG A 186 -5.59 -2.93 -3.44
CA ARG A 186 -4.87 -2.98 -4.72
C ARG A 186 -4.16 -1.66 -4.98
N MET A 187 -3.05 -1.73 -5.71
CA MET A 187 -2.37 -0.56 -6.27
C MET A 187 -3.35 0.26 -7.14
N GLY A 188 -3.35 1.57 -6.99
CA GLY A 188 -4.27 2.53 -7.59
C GLY A 188 -5.52 2.85 -6.76
N ASP A 189 -5.91 1.98 -5.81
CA ASP A 189 -7.05 2.25 -4.93
C ASP A 189 -6.59 2.78 -3.54
N GLU A 190 -5.28 2.75 -3.22
CA GLU A 190 -4.71 3.10 -1.89
C GLU A 190 -5.11 4.49 -1.36
N TYR A 191 -5.25 5.48 -2.23
CA TYR A 191 -5.59 6.85 -1.85
C TYR A 191 -7.01 6.95 -1.30
N HIS A 192 -7.96 6.22 -1.90
CA HIS A 192 -9.35 6.23 -1.43
C HIS A 192 -9.50 5.51 -0.08
N PHE A 193 -8.69 4.49 0.18
CA PHE A 193 -8.71 3.75 1.44
C PHE A 193 -8.14 4.56 2.60
N ASN A 194 -7.07 5.33 2.37
CA ASN A 194 -6.38 6.05 3.44
C ASN A 194 -7.14 7.27 3.99
N PHE A 195 -8.23 7.71 3.34
CA PHE A 195 -9.01 8.87 3.79
C PHE A 195 -10.51 8.57 4.01
N SER A 196 -10.96 7.31 3.88
CA SER A 196 -12.36 6.92 4.15
C SER A 196 -12.43 5.60 4.93
N PRO A 197 -12.18 5.64 6.26
CA PRO A 197 -12.16 4.44 7.11
C PRO A 197 -13.54 3.81 7.32
N GLU A 198 -14.63 4.58 7.35
CA GLU A 198 -15.97 4.02 7.60
C GLU A 198 -16.62 3.33 6.39
N SER A 199 -16.08 3.52 5.19
CA SER A 199 -16.69 3.03 3.95
C SER A 199 -16.26 1.61 3.54
N PHE A 200 -15.46 0.89 4.35
CA PHE A 200 -15.08 -0.48 3.98
C PHE A 200 -16.24 -1.48 4.02
N ARG A 201 -17.32 -1.18 4.76
CA ARG A 201 -18.45 -2.10 4.91
C ARG A 201 -19.36 -2.18 3.68
N HIS A 202 -19.28 -1.21 2.77
CA HIS A 202 -20.12 -1.18 1.57
C HIS A 202 -19.27 -1.34 0.29
N GLY A 203 -19.56 -2.40 -0.47
CA GLY A 203 -18.96 -2.61 -1.78
C GLY A 203 -17.47 -2.95 -1.75
N ARG A 204 -16.95 -3.53 -0.67
CA ARG A 204 -15.53 -3.92 -0.55
C ARG A 204 -15.37 -5.37 -0.10
N THR A 205 -14.25 -5.96 -0.50
CA THR A 205 -13.82 -7.27 -0.01
C THR A 205 -13.09 -7.12 1.31
N TRP A 206 -13.45 -7.95 2.30
CA TRP A 206 -12.82 -7.96 3.61
C TRP A 206 -12.88 -9.36 4.23
N ILE A 207 -11.93 -9.63 5.13
CA ILE A 207 -11.79 -10.88 5.87
C ILE A 207 -11.82 -10.52 7.35
N ALA A 208 -12.78 -11.05 8.11
CA ALA A 208 -12.90 -10.80 9.54
C ALA A 208 -12.52 -12.05 10.34
N PHE A 209 -11.69 -11.84 11.36
CA PHE A 209 -11.29 -12.82 12.38
C PHE A 209 -11.93 -12.41 13.70
N ASP A 210 -12.91 -13.18 14.20
CA ASP A 210 -13.50 -12.90 15.51
C ASP A 210 -12.66 -13.45 16.67
N PHE A 211 -12.83 -12.92 17.87
CA PHE A 211 -12.07 -13.40 19.03
C PHE A 211 -12.46 -14.81 19.49
N GLN A 212 -13.48 -15.43 18.89
CA GLN A 212 -13.90 -16.81 19.12
C GLN A 212 -13.29 -17.80 18.10
N GLY A 213 -12.50 -17.31 17.15
CA GLY A 213 -11.80 -18.11 16.14
C GLY A 213 -12.54 -18.31 14.83
N ASN A 214 -13.76 -17.78 14.65
CA ASN A 214 -14.48 -17.89 13.40
C ASN A 214 -14.00 -16.85 12.39
N ILE A 215 -13.97 -17.25 11.12
CA ILE A 215 -13.51 -16.41 10.03
C ILE A 215 -14.65 -16.19 9.05
N THR A 216 -14.87 -14.92 8.72
CA THR A 216 -15.92 -14.50 7.79
C THR A 216 -15.31 -13.72 6.65
N VAL A 217 -15.74 -14.00 5.42
CA VAL A 217 -15.30 -13.29 4.23
C VAL A 217 -16.49 -12.62 3.58
N SER A 218 -16.34 -11.34 3.23
CA SER A 218 -17.23 -10.63 2.33
C SER A 218 -16.46 -10.24 1.10
N MET A 219 -17.08 -10.31 -0.06
CA MET A 219 -16.44 -9.98 -1.33
C MET A 219 -17.29 -9.00 -2.10
N SER A 220 -16.65 -7.96 -2.64
CA SER A 220 -17.36 -6.96 -3.43
C SER A 220 -17.79 -7.53 -4.77
N LYS A 221 -18.89 -7.01 -5.31
CA LYS A 221 -19.32 -7.31 -6.69
C LYS A 221 -18.22 -6.99 -7.72
N ARG A 222 -17.48 -5.88 -7.53
CA ARG A 222 -16.36 -5.49 -8.41
C ARG A 222 -15.26 -6.56 -8.41
N ASP A 223 -14.91 -7.08 -7.24
CA ASP A 223 -13.87 -8.10 -7.12
C ASP A 223 -14.35 -9.45 -7.62
N TYR A 224 -15.58 -9.83 -7.29
CA TYR A 224 -16.18 -11.05 -7.83
C TYR A 224 -16.19 -11.05 -9.36
N LEU A 225 -16.69 -9.98 -9.99
CA LEU A 225 -16.74 -9.89 -11.46
C LEU A 225 -15.36 -9.93 -12.10
N ALA A 226 -14.30 -9.48 -11.41
CA ALA A 226 -12.94 -9.55 -11.92
C ALA A 226 -12.39 -11.00 -11.99
N TYR A 227 -12.97 -11.94 -11.24
CA TYR A 227 -12.54 -13.35 -11.18
C TYR A 227 -13.66 -14.35 -11.48
N LYS A 228 -14.83 -13.85 -11.89
CA LYS A 228 -16.06 -14.64 -12.13
C LYS A 228 -15.87 -15.72 -13.18
N GLU A 229 -15.04 -15.48 -14.19
CA GLU A 229 -14.79 -16.45 -15.27
C GLU A 229 -14.14 -17.75 -14.77
N GLU A 230 -13.68 -17.80 -13.52
CA GLU A 230 -12.88 -18.91 -13.02
C GLU A 230 -13.52 -19.65 -11.85
N LEU A 231 -14.34 -18.98 -11.03
CA LEU A 231 -14.76 -19.51 -9.73
C LEU A 231 -16.18 -19.11 -9.33
N SER A 232 -16.85 -20.00 -8.61
CA SER A 232 -18.08 -19.65 -7.89
C SER A 232 -17.80 -18.69 -6.73
N PHE A 233 -18.79 -17.87 -6.39
CA PHE A 233 -18.68 -16.89 -5.31
C PHE A 233 -18.30 -17.53 -3.97
N ASP A 234 -18.93 -18.65 -3.62
CA ASP A 234 -18.69 -19.34 -2.34
C ASP A 234 -17.28 -19.96 -2.29
N GLN A 235 -16.77 -20.48 -3.41
CA GLN A 235 -15.39 -20.98 -3.50
C GLN A 235 -14.36 -19.87 -3.35
N LEU A 236 -14.57 -18.70 -3.98
CA LEU A 236 -13.69 -17.54 -3.82
C LEU A 236 -13.64 -17.08 -2.36
N CYS A 237 -14.79 -16.99 -1.68
CA CYS A 237 -14.85 -16.65 -0.26
C CYS A 237 -14.10 -17.69 0.61
N SER A 238 -14.34 -18.98 0.37
CA SER A 238 -13.70 -20.07 1.10
C SER A 238 -12.17 -20.10 0.88
N ASN A 239 -11.71 -19.95 -0.37
CA ASN A 239 -10.30 -19.94 -0.72
C ASN A 239 -9.59 -18.73 -0.11
N LEU A 240 -10.23 -17.56 -0.09
CA LEU A 240 -9.69 -16.37 0.55
C LEU A 240 -9.56 -16.56 2.07
N GLY A 241 -10.59 -17.13 2.72
CA GLY A 241 -10.52 -17.46 4.15
C GLY A 241 -9.40 -18.44 4.46
N LYS A 242 -9.31 -19.55 3.71
CA LYS A 242 -8.25 -20.55 3.85
C LYS A 242 -6.85 -19.94 3.65
N LEU A 243 -6.67 -19.06 2.67
CA LEU A 243 -5.40 -18.38 2.43
C LEU A 243 -4.96 -17.54 3.64
N PHE A 244 -5.89 -16.81 4.27
CA PHE A 244 -5.57 -16.03 5.47
C PHE A 244 -5.33 -16.92 6.70
N ILE A 245 -6.00 -18.07 6.81
CA ILE A 245 -5.68 -19.08 7.83
C ILE A 245 -4.25 -19.58 7.64
N ASP A 246 -3.87 -19.97 6.41
CA ASP A 246 -2.52 -20.42 6.10
C ASP A 246 -1.48 -19.34 6.43
N PHE A 247 -1.77 -18.07 6.11
CA PHE A 247 -0.90 -16.93 6.46
C PHE A 247 -0.77 -16.75 7.97
N PHE A 248 -1.86 -16.92 8.70
CA PHE A 248 -1.84 -16.83 10.15
C PHE A 248 -0.97 -17.94 10.77
N GLU A 249 -1.11 -19.19 10.31
CA GLU A 249 -0.28 -20.31 10.78
C GLU A 249 1.21 -20.10 10.47
N LEU A 250 1.54 -19.64 9.26
CA LEU A 250 2.91 -19.28 8.90
C LEU A 250 3.46 -18.16 9.80
N PHE A 251 2.63 -17.17 10.14
CA PHE A 251 3.03 -16.11 11.06
C PHE A 251 3.31 -16.66 12.47
N LYS A 252 2.44 -17.52 13.01
CA LYS A 252 2.64 -18.17 14.33
C LYS A 252 3.93 -18.98 14.40
N GLN A 253 4.30 -19.63 13.30
CA GLN A 253 5.52 -20.42 13.20
C GLN A 253 6.80 -19.57 13.05
N GLY A 254 6.68 -18.23 12.95
CA GLY A 254 7.81 -17.34 12.65
C GLY A 254 8.22 -17.32 11.19
N ASP A 255 7.49 -18.02 10.32
CA ASP A 255 7.74 -18.22 8.89
C ASP A 255 7.07 -17.13 8.01
N GLY A 256 6.86 -15.92 8.55
CA GLY A 256 6.19 -14.83 7.84
C GLY A 256 6.81 -14.51 6.47
N ILE A 257 8.13 -14.67 6.32
CA ILE A 257 8.83 -14.47 5.04
C ILE A 257 8.21 -15.32 3.92
N ARG A 258 7.75 -16.55 4.21
CA ARG A 258 7.09 -17.42 3.22
C ARG A 258 5.79 -16.84 2.69
N ILE A 259 5.07 -16.04 3.49
CA ILE A 259 3.87 -15.31 3.03
C ILE A 259 4.26 -14.32 1.93
N ILE A 260 5.36 -13.60 2.15
CA ILE A 260 5.88 -12.62 1.19
C ILE A 260 6.40 -13.31 -0.06
N ASP A 261 7.13 -14.41 0.09
CA ASP A 261 7.63 -15.19 -1.05
C ASP A 261 6.49 -15.76 -1.88
N ARG A 262 5.43 -16.28 -1.24
CA ARG A 262 4.23 -16.78 -1.94
C ARG A 262 3.54 -15.68 -2.74
N LEU A 263 3.37 -14.49 -2.15
CA LEU A 263 2.81 -13.32 -2.85
C LEU A 263 3.71 -12.84 -4.00
N ASN A 264 5.04 -12.86 -3.81
CA ASN A 264 6.00 -12.43 -4.84
C ASN A 264 6.22 -13.49 -5.94
N SER A 265 5.88 -14.76 -5.69
CA SER A 265 6.08 -15.87 -6.63
C SER A 265 5.22 -15.74 -7.89
N LEU A 266 4.12 -14.98 -7.79
CA LEU A 266 3.34 -14.49 -8.92
C LEU A 266 4.15 -13.43 -9.69
N LYS A 267 5.13 -13.88 -10.47
CA LYS A 267 6.02 -13.02 -11.26
C LYS A 267 5.22 -12.19 -12.27
N GLN A 268 5.02 -10.92 -11.95
CA GLN A 268 4.64 -9.88 -12.92
C GLN A 268 5.90 -9.18 -13.43
N ASN A 269 5.95 -8.97 -14.76
CA ASN A 269 7.09 -8.40 -15.45
C ASN A 269 7.26 -6.91 -15.05
N PRO A 270 8.42 -6.49 -14.53
CA PRO A 270 8.59 -5.14 -13.96
C PRO A 270 8.68 -4.00 -14.99
N ILE A 271 8.67 -4.31 -16.28
CA ILE A 271 8.86 -3.33 -17.38
C ILE A 271 7.51 -2.87 -17.96
N THR A 272 6.41 -3.52 -17.58
CA THR A 272 5.05 -3.20 -18.06
C THR A 272 4.13 -2.60 -16.99
N GLU A 273 4.65 -2.27 -15.80
CA GLU A 273 3.97 -1.45 -14.78
C GLU A 273 4.38 0.02 -14.91
#